data_AF-A0A317X087-F1
#
_entry.id   AF-A0A317X087-F1
#
_cell.length_a   1.000
_cell.length_b   1.000
_cell.length_c   1.000
_cell.angle_alpha   90.00
_cell.angle_beta   90.00
_cell.angle_gamma   90.00
#
_symmetry.space_group_name_H-M   'P 1'
#
loop_
_entity.id
_entity.type
_entity.pdbx_description
1 polymer ?
#
loop_
_entity_poly.entity_id
_entity_poly.type
_entity_poly.pdbx_seq_one_letter_code
_entity_poly.pdbx_strand_id
1 'polypeptide(L)'
;MSPGHDADKYGRPLTGNSKSELDTMAIVEVKKRIRDRASQQILMQEACEVCGWLMKTSADMTIFNGHFLLVSQNRHEIYITFAQYKRSLEDYLNRGIQTDEFLVMETYGPWFAEDAESLRHFAQVIVTAVLIAKAARLSRQSMPPPPGAR
;
A
#
# COMPACT_ATOMS: atom_id res chain seq x y z
N MET A 1 -16.27 -0.69 41.45
CA MET A 1 -17.27 -0.20 40.47
C MET A 1 -16.71 -0.49 39.09
N SER A 2 -17.31 -1.41 38.35
CA SER A 2 -16.88 -1.80 36.99
C SER A 2 -17.95 -1.38 35.98
N PRO A 3 -17.60 -0.83 34.79
CA PRO A 3 -18.56 -0.67 33.70
C PRO A 3 -18.69 -1.98 32.89
N GLY A 4 -19.92 -2.25 32.45
CA GLY A 4 -20.34 -3.50 31.82
C GLY A 4 -19.80 -3.73 30.40
N HIS A 5 -19.75 -5.01 30.04
CA HIS A 5 -19.55 -5.49 28.68
C HIS A 5 -20.92 -5.77 28.06
N ASP A 6 -21.20 -5.12 26.92
CA ASP A 6 -22.38 -5.40 26.10
C ASP A 6 -22.26 -6.79 25.45
N ALA A 7 -23.24 -7.67 25.68
CA ALA A 7 -23.39 -8.98 25.06
C ALA A 7 -24.81 -9.13 24.50
N ASP A 8 -25.01 -9.98 23.49
CA ASP A 8 -26.34 -10.20 22.91
C ASP A 8 -27.25 -11.04 23.82
N LYS A 9 -28.52 -11.23 23.41
CA LYS A 9 -29.54 -11.99 24.16
C LYS A 9 -29.19 -13.47 24.43
N TYR A 10 -28.07 -13.96 23.91
CA TYR A 10 -27.53 -15.30 24.14
C TYR A 10 -26.12 -15.29 24.75
N GLY A 11 -25.64 -14.14 25.24
CA GLY A 11 -24.36 -14.03 25.94
C GLY A 11 -23.13 -14.25 25.07
N ARG A 12 -23.25 -14.11 23.74
CA ARG A 12 -22.09 -14.19 22.85
C ARG A 12 -21.44 -12.82 22.72
N PRO A 13 -20.10 -12.72 22.75
CA PRO A 13 -19.42 -11.49 22.35
C PRO A 13 -19.82 -11.16 20.91
N LEU A 14 -20.13 -9.90 20.62
CA LEU A 14 -20.33 -9.42 19.25
C LEU A 14 -18.97 -9.42 18.54
N THR A 15 -18.52 -10.58 18.07
CA THR A 15 -17.33 -10.70 17.24
C THR A 15 -17.67 -10.41 15.78
N GLY A 16 -16.83 -9.58 15.16
CA GLY A 16 -16.68 -9.56 13.72
C GLY A 16 -17.57 -8.57 12.99
N ASN A 17 -17.20 -7.28 13.03
CA ASN A 17 -17.30 -6.50 11.81
C ASN A 17 -16.29 -7.08 10.81
N SER A 18 -16.69 -8.10 10.04
CA SER A 18 -15.95 -8.48 8.84
C SER A 18 -16.19 -7.39 7.79
N LYS A 19 -15.55 -6.23 7.97
CA LYS A 19 -15.02 -5.55 6.79
C LYS A 19 -14.18 -6.63 6.13
N SER A 20 -14.56 -7.07 4.94
CA SER A 20 -13.58 -7.68 4.06
C SER A 20 -12.39 -6.72 4.08
N GLU A 21 -11.30 -7.09 4.73
CA GLU A 21 -10.04 -6.34 4.64
C GLU A 21 -9.76 -6.31 3.15
N LEU A 22 -10.04 -5.16 2.53
CA LEU A 22 -9.72 -4.98 1.13
C LEU A 22 -8.21 -5.05 1.09
N ASP A 23 -7.68 -6.08 0.43
CA ASP A 23 -6.26 -6.15 0.10
C ASP A 23 -5.91 -4.84 -0.60
N THR A 24 -5.23 -3.96 0.12
CA THR A 24 -4.77 -2.71 -0.46
C THR A 24 -3.76 -3.09 -1.54
N MET A 25 -3.94 -2.60 -2.76
CA MET A 25 -3.07 -2.96 -3.90
C MET A 25 -2.15 -1.80 -4.30
N ALA A 26 -2.57 -0.58 -3.99
CA ALA A 26 -1.82 0.65 -4.23
C ALA A 26 -2.39 1.79 -3.36
N ILE A 27 -1.58 2.81 -3.13
CA ILE A 27 -2.02 4.11 -2.62
C ILE A 27 -2.13 5.07 -3.81
N VAL A 28 -3.22 5.83 -3.88
CA VAL A 28 -3.41 6.88 -4.89
C VAL A 28 -3.79 8.17 -4.19
N GLU A 29 -3.05 9.25 -4.46
CA GLU A 29 -3.26 10.52 -3.77
C GLU A 29 -2.99 11.75 -4.64
N VAL A 30 -3.56 12.88 -4.22
CA VAL A 30 -3.45 14.17 -4.91
C VAL A 30 -3.11 15.27 -3.90
N LYS A 31 -2.07 16.05 -4.21
CA LYS A 31 -1.56 17.18 -3.43
C LYS A 31 -1.66 18.46 -4.26
N LYS A 32 -2.11 19.56 -3.65
CA LYS A 32 -2.30 20.86 -4.33
C LYS A 32 -0.99 21.59 -4.71
N ARG A 33 0.17 21.11 -4.25
CA ARG A 33 1.47 21.80 -4.37
C ARG A 33 2.36 21.09 -5.40
N ILE A 34 3.21 21.86 -6.09
CA ILE A 34 4.27 21.38 -6.99
C ILE A 34 5.35 20.67 -6.15
N ARG A 35 5.87 19.54 -6.64
CA ARG A 35 6.74 18.64 -5.84
C ARG A 35 8.04 19.33 -5.40
N ASP A 36 8.67 20.06 -6.30
CA ASP A 36 9.95 20.76 -6.07
C ASP A 36 9.90 21.75 -4.90
N ARG A 37 8.73 22.32 -4.60
CA ARG A 37 8.59 23.32 -3.52
C ARG A 37 8.48 22.70 -2.13
N ALA A 38 8.32 21.38 -2.02
CA ALA A 38 8.10 20.69 -0.75
C ALA A 38 8.63 19.24 -0.77
N SER A 39 9.67 18.97 -1.57
CA SER A 39 10.13 17.62 -1.90
C SER A 39 10.40 16.76 -0.66
N GLN A 40 11.08 17.31 0.35
CA GLN A 40 11.37 16.59 1.61
C GLN A 40 10.11 16.25 2.41
N GLN A 41 9.16 17.20 2.54
CA GLN A 41 7.93 16.98 3.30
C GLN A 41 7.03 15.95 2.61
N ILE A 42 6.96 16.02 1.28
CA ILE A 42 6.21 15.06 0.46
C ILE A 42 6.83 13.66 0.59
N LEU A 43 8.15 13.56 0.43
CA LEU A 43 8.84 12.27 0.53
C LEU A 43 8.68 11.65 1.92
N MET A 44 8.80 12.45 2.99
CA MET A 44 8.59 11.98 4.35
C MET A 44 7.16 11.47 4.54
N GLN A 45 6.15 12.20 4.06
CA GLN A 45 4.76 11.77 4.14
C GLN A 45 4.53 10.46 3.38
N GLU A 46 4.95 10.38 2.12
CA GLU A 46 4.77 9.19 1.27
C GLU A 46 5.51 7.97 1.86
N ALA A 47 6.72 8.17 2.40
CA ALA A 47 7.45 7.11 3.09
C ALA A 47 6.72 6.64 4.35
N CYS A 48 6.17 7.57 5.15
CA CYS A 48 5.36 7.23 6.31
C CYS A 48 4.08 6.44 5.94
N GLU A 49 3.44 6.79 4.82
CA GLU A 49 2.28 6.07 4.31
C GLU A 49 2.63 4.63 3.92
N VAL A 50 3.75 4.43 3.21
CA VAL A 50 4.23 3.09 2.86
C VAL A 50 4.66 2.30 4.11
N CYS A 51 5.37 2.91 5.06
CA CYS A 51 5.71 2.26 6.33
C CYS A 51 4.46 1.84 7.11
N GLY A 52 3.45 2.70 7.18
CA GLY A 52 2.17 2.38 7.81
C GLY A 52 1.42 1.25 7.10
N TRP A 53 1.52 1.19 5.77
CA TRP A 53 0.97 0.08 4.98
C TRP A 53 1.73 -1.23 5.24
N LEU A 54 3.07 -1.18 5.28
CA LEU A 54 3.93 -2.31 5.62
C LEU A 54 3.62 -2.89 7.01
N MET A 55 3.43 -2.04 8.03
CA MET A 55 3.10 -2.50 9.38
C MET A 55 1.73 -3.21 9.49
N LYS A 56 0.83 -2.99 8.51
CA LYS A 56 -0.51 -3.59 8.49
C LYS A 56 -0.63 -4.80 7.59
N THR A 57 0.42 -5.12 6.85
CA THR A 57 0.36 -6.04 5.71
C THR A 57 1.42 -7.13 5.86
N SER A 58 1.11 -8.38 5.55
CA SER A 58 2.13 -9.42 5.44
C SER A 58 2.89 -9.28 4.11
N ALA A 59 4.18 -9.59 4.09
CA ALA A 59 5.02 -9.50 2.89
C ALA A 59 4.41 -10.17 1.63
N ASP A 60 3.64 -11.23 1.85
CA ASP A 60 2.94 -12.01 0.81
C ASP A 60 1.87 -11.23 0.05
N MET A 61 1.49 -10.04 0.53
CA MET A 61 0.43 -9.22 -0.08
C MET A 61 0.95 -8.26 -1.15
N THR A 62 2.26 -7.98 -1.21
CA THR A 62 2.84 -7.14 -2.27
C THR A 62 2.65 -7.79 -3.64
N ILE A 63 2.30 -6.99 -4.65
CA ILE A 63 1.93 -7.49 -5.99
C ILE A 63 3.05 -7.31 -6.99
N PHE A 64 3.83 -6.24 -6.84
CA PHE A 64 4.84 -5.83 -7.80
C PHE A 64 6.20 -6.38 -7.39
N ASN A 65 6.32 -7.71 -7.29
CA ASN A 65 7.57 -8.38 -6.94
C ASN A 65 8.20 -7.86 -5.64
N GLY A 66 7.44 -7.82 -4.53
CA GLY A 66 7.93 -7.28 -3.26
C GLY A 66 7.77 -5.77 -3.10
N HIS A 67 7.26 -5.04 -4.11
CA HIS A 67 7.14 -3.59 -4.05
C HIS A 67 5.71 -3.14 -3.75
N PHE A 68 5.61 -2.10 -2.91
CA PHE A 68 4.39 -1.32 -2.75
C PHE A 68 4.28 -0.29 -3.87
N LEU A 69 3.08 -0.09 -4.38
CA LEU A 69 2.81 0.91 -5.42
C LEU A 69 2.13 2.13 -4.81
N LEU A 70 2.72 3.31 -5.04
CA LEU A 70 2.14 4.60 -4.72
C LEU A 70 2.04 5.43 -6.01
N VAL A 71 0.90 6.06 -6.23
CA VAL A 71 0.67 6.99 -7.33
C VAL A 71 0.32 8.34 -6.72
N SER A 72 1.17 9.34 -6.92
CA SER A 72 0.96 10.68 -6.37
C SER A 72 0.88 11.73 -7.46
N GLN A 73 -0.13 12.60 -7.36
CA GLN A 73 -0.25 13.78 -8.19
C GLN A 73 0.07 15.03 -7.36
N ASN A 74 1.03 15.83 -7.81
CA ASN A 74 1.43 17.11 -7.26
C ASN A 74 1.04 18.22 -8.24
N ARG A 75 -0.13 18.85 -8.01
CA ARG A 75 -0.75 19.77 -8.98
C ARG A 75 -0.91 19.08 -10.35
N HIS A 76 -0.13 19.50 -11.34
CA HIS A 76 -0.14 18.98 -12.70
C HIS A 76 0.89 17.88 -12.96
N GLU A 77 1.72 17.53 -11.98
CA GLU A 77 2.76 16.51 -12.11
C GLU A 77 2.26 15.21 -11.47
N ILE A 78 2.32 14.10 -12.18
CA ILE A 78 1.94 12.78 -11.69
C ILE A 78 3.21 11.93 -11.59
N TYR A 79 3.32 11.17 -10.51
CA TYR A 79 4.44 10.32 -10.20
C TYR A 79 3.96 8.93 -9.83
N ILE A 80 4.79 7.94 -10.15
CA ILE A 80 4.61 6.56 -9.73
C ILE A 80 5.82 6.19 -8.89
N THR A 81 5.60 5.70 -7.69
CA THR A 81 6.65 5.24 -6.79
C THR A 81 6.48 3.76 -6.50
N PHE A 82 7.53 2.99 -6.78
CA PHE A 82 7.67 1.61 -6.31
C PHE A 82 8.54 1.63 -5.06
N ALA A 83 7.94 1.27 -3.93
CA ALA A 83 8.63 1.25 -2.66
C ALA A 83 9.07 -0.18 -2.33
N GLN A 84 10.38 -0.38 -2.29
CA GLN A 84 11.02 -1.64 -1.94
C GLN A 84 11.41 -1.64 -0.47
N TYR A 85 11.29 -2.79 0.17
CA TYR A 85 11.84 -3.01 1.50
C TYR A 85 12.45 -4.40 1.60
N LYS A 86 13.30 -4.60 2.62
CA LYS A 86 13.76 -5.92 3.03
C LYS A 86 13.08 -6.33 4.32
N ARG A 87 12.93 -7.64 4.53
CA ARG A 87 12.29 -8.22 5.71
C ARG A 87 12.84 -7.69 7.04
N SER A 88 14.13 -7.38 7.13
CA SER A 88 14.71 -6.83 8.34
C SER A 88 14.15 -5.45 8.71
N LEU A 89 13.72 -4.63 7.74
CA LEU A 89 12.99 -3.39 8.00
C LEU A 89 11.61 -3.67 8.60
N GLU A 90 10.91 -4.69 8.11
CA GLU A 90 9.64 -5.13 8.68
C GLU A 90 9.81 -5.63 10.12
N ASP A 91 10.86 -6.43 10.38
CA ASP A 91 11.21 -6.90 11.73
C ASP A 91 11.56 -5.73 12.66
N TYR A 92 12.26 -4.70 12.16
CA TYR A 92 12.50 -3.47 12.90
C TYR A 92 11.19 -2.75 13.25
N LEU A 93 10.33 -2.49 12.27
CA LEU A 93 9.09 -1.75 12.46
C LEU A 93 8.10 -2.46 13.41
N ASN A 94 8.06 -3.79 13.35
CA ASN A 94 7.11 -4.59 14.13
C ASN A 94 7.65 -5.05 15.50
N ARG A 95 8.97 -5.22 15.63
CA ARG A 95 9.59 -5.88 16.81
C ARG A 95 10.77 -5.11 17.41
N GLY A 96 11.20 -4.01 16.79
CA GLY A 96 12.34 -3.21 17.24
C GLY A 96 13.71 -3.88 17.03
N ILE A 97 13.80 -4.90 16.17
CA ILE A 97 15.05 -5.58 15.84
C ILE A 97 15.92 -4.63 14.99
N GLN A 98 17.12 -4.31 15.46
CA GLN A 98 18.01 -3.37 14.78
C GLN A 98 18.39 -3.84 13.37
N THR A 99 18.45 -2.90 12.41
CA THR A 99 18.83 -3.15 11.02
C THR A 99 19.41 -1.89 10.39
N ASP A 100 20.30 -2.07 9.42
CA ASP A 100 20.81 -0.98 8.55
C ASP A 100 20.06 -0.90 7.21
N GLU A 101 18.95 -1.63 7.08
CA GLU A 101 18.13 -1.66 5.88
C GLU A 101 17.06 -0.56 5.92
N PHE A 102 16.85 0.09 4.78
CA PHE A 102 15.93 1.22 4.64
C PHE A 102 14.82 0.94 3.64
N LEU A 103 13.74 1.71 3.72
CA LEU A 103 12.75 1.78 2.67
C LEU A 103 13.35 2.51 1.46
N VAL A 104 13.32 1.89 0.29
CA VAL A 104 13.80 2.50 -0.95
C VAL A 104 12.61 2.93 -1.79
N MET A 105 12.51 4.23 -2.08
CA MET A 105 11.40 4.85 -2.81
C MET A 105 11.83 5.16 -4.26
N GLU A 106 11.58 4.24 -5.20
CA GLU A 106 11.92 4.44 -6.62
C GLU A 106 10.80 5.20 -7.33
N THR A 107 11.01 6.48 -7.61
CA THR A 107 9.98 7.38 -8.15
C THR A 107 10.23 7.72 -9.62
N TYR A 108 9.21 7.55 -10.45
CA TYR A 108 9.19 7.83 -11.88
C TYR A 108 8.23 8.98 -12.19
N GLY A 109 8.54 9.75 -13.23
CA GLY A 109 7.79 10.92 -13.66
C GLY A 109 8.69 12.15 -13.88
N PRO A 110 8.11 13.36 -13.99
CA PRO A 110 6.68 13.62 -13.96
C PRO A 110 5.98 13.22 -15.27
N TRP A 111 4.78 12.65 -15.15
CA TRP A 111 3.78 12.76 -16.21
C TRP A 111 2.99 14.05 -16.00
N PHE A 112 2.64 14.78 -17.07
CA PHE A 112 1.92 16.04 -16.98
C PHE A 112 0.43 15.81 -17.23
N ALA A 113 -0.41 16.15 -16.24
CA ALA A 113 -1.87 15.96 -16.31
C ALA A 113 -2.56 16.86 -17.35
N GLU A 114 -1.86 17.90 -17.82
CA GLU A 114 -2.35 18.84 -18.83
C GLU A 114 -1.86 18.47 -20.24
N ASP A 115 -1.02 17.42 -20.37
CA ASP A 115 -0.48 16.95 -21.65
C ASP A 115 -1.08 15.61 -22.07
N ALA A 116 -1.66 15.57 -23.27
CA ALA A 116 -2.40 14.41 -23.77
C ALA A 116 -1.49 13.21 -24.08
N GLU A 117 -0.26 13.45 -24.53
CA GLU A 117 0.70 12.38 -24.80
C GLU A 117 1.21 11.76 -23.50
N SER A 118 1.56 12.60 -22.53
CA SER A 118 1.93 12.19 -21.18
C SER A 118 0.82 11.38 -20.52
N LEU A 119 -0.43 11.85 -20.57
CA LEU A 119 -1.55 11.08 -20.04
C LEU A 119 -1.80 9.76 -20.77
N ARG A 120 -1.59 9.70 -22.09
CA ARG A 120 -1.69 8.43 -22.83
C ARG A 120 -0.65 7.43 -22.33
N HIS A 121 0.60 7.87 -22.17
CA HIS A 121 1.68 7.02 -21.65
C HIS A 121 1.41 6.60 -20.20
N PHE A 122 1.02 7.53 -19.33
CA PHE A 122 0.64 7.25 -17.95
C PHE A 122 -0.51 6.24 -17.87
N ALA A 123 -1.54 6.40 -18.68
CA ALA A 123 -2.68 5.49 -18.73
C ALA A 123 -2.25 4.07 -19.11
N GLN A 124 -1.34 3.90 -20.06
CA GLN A 124 -0.80 2.59 -20.43
C GLN A 124 -0.08 1.92 -19.24
N VAL A 125 0.73 2.68 -18.51
CA VAL A 125 1.43 2.18 -17.31
C VAL A 125 0.44 1.76 -16.22
N ILE A 126 -0.53 2.62 -15.89
CA ILE A 126 -1.51 2.33 -14.83
C ILE A 126 -2.45 1.18 -15.21
N VAL A 127 -2.93 1.12 -16.45
CA VAL A 127 -3.76 0.00 -16.92
C VAL A 127 -2.98 -1.30 -16.80
N THR A 128 -1.70 -1.31 -17.18
CA THR A 128 -0.84 -2.49 -17.02
C THR A 128 -0.68 -2.88 -15.55
N ALA A 129 -0.40 -1.93 -14.67
CA ALA A 129 -0.29 -2.18 -13.23
C ALA A 129 -1.59 -2.76 -12.63
N VAL A 130 -2.75 -2.23 -13.04
CA VAL A 130 -4.08 -2.75 -12.63
C VAL A 130 -4.31 -4.17 -13.13
N LEU A 131 -3.92 -4.49 -14.37
CA LEU A 131 -4.05 -5.84 -14.91
C LEU A 131 -3.17 -6.84 -14.16
N ILE A 132 -1.92 -6.47 -13.84
CA ILE A 132 -1.01 -7.27 -12.99
C ILE A 132 -1.65 -7.51 -11.61
N ALA A 133 -2.17 -6.46 -10.98
CA ALA A 133 -2.83 -6.55 -9.68
C ALA A 133 -4.06 -7.46 -9.70
N LYS A 134 -4.89 -7.36 -10.73
CA LYS A 134 -6.05 -8.25 -10.91
C LYS A 134 -5.62 -9.71 -11.08
N ALA A 135 -4.60 -9.97 -11.91
CA ALA A 135 -4.09 -11.32 -12.10
C ALA A 135 -3.55 -11.92 -10.79
N ALA A 136 -2.76 -11.17 -10.04
CA ALA A 136 -2.21 -11.61 -8.74
C ALA A 136 -3.33 -11.93 -7.73
N ARG A 137 -4.37 -11.09 -7.65
CA ARG A 137 -5.52 -11.32 -6.76
C ARG A 137 -6.28 -12.61 -7.13
N LEU A 138 -6.53 -12.83 -8.42
CA LEU A 138 -7.23 -14.04 -8.89
C LEU A 138 -6.43 -15.30 -8.57
N SER A 139 -5.10 -15.28 -8.80
CA SER A 139 -4.22 -16.40 -8.43
C SER A 139 -4.29 -16.73 -6.94
N ARG A 140 -4.29 -15.71 -6.06
CA ARG A 140 -4.40 -15.91 -4.59
C ARG A 140 -5.74 -16.53 -4.18
N GLN A 141 -6.86 -16.09 -4.78
CA GLN A 141 -8.19 -16.64 -4.48
C GLN A 141 -8.37 -18.09 -4.96
N SER A 142 -7.60 -18.50 -5.96
CA SER A 142 -7.65 -19.86 -6.51
C SER A 142 -6.76 -20.88 -5.78
N MET A 143 -5.88 -20.45 -4.85
CA MET A 143 -5.03 -21.37 -4.11
C MET A 143 -5.83 -22.13 -3.03
N PRO A 144 -5.65 -23.47 -2.92
CA PRO A 144 -6.24 -24.23 -1.83
C PRO A 144 -5.66 -23.77 -0.49
N PRO A 145 -6.44 -23.84 0.62
CA PRO A 145 -5.94 -23.45 1.94
C PRO A 145 -4.71 -24.28 2.31
N PRO A 146 -3.75 -23.70 3.07
CA PRO A 146 -2.54 -24.39 3.47
C PRO A 146 -2.88 -25.67 4.27
N PRO A 147 -2.08 -26.74 4.14
CA PRO A 147 -2.30 -27.97 4.88
C PRO A 147 -2.26 -27.69 6.38
N GLY A 148 -3.35 -27.99 7.09
CA GLY A 148 -3.45 -27.82 8.55
C GLY A 148 -4.37 -26.71 9.04
N ALA A 149 -4.97 -25.91 8.15
CA ALA A 149 -6.08 -25.03 8.52
C ALA A 149 -7.40 -25.84 8.57
N ARG A 150 -7.73 -26.40 9.73
CA ARG A 150 -9.08 -26.89 10.06
C ARG A 150 -9.54 -26.25 11.36
#